data_AF-A0A976LT88-F1
#
_entry.id   AF-A0A976LT88-F1
#
_cell.length_a   1.000
_cell.length_b   1.000
_cell.length_c   1.000
_cell.angle_alpha   90.00
_cell.angle_beta   90.00
_cell.angle_gamma   90.00
#
_symmetry.space_group_name_H-M   'P 1'
#
loop_
_entity.id
_entity.type
_entity.pdbx_description
1 polymer ?
#
loop_
_entity_poly.entity_id
_entity_poly.type
_entity_poly.pdbx_seq_one_letter_code
_entity_poly.pdbx_strand_id
1 'polypeptide(L)'
;NGLARGGSLDNAIVLDEYRVLNSDGLRYDDEFVKHKALDAIGDLYMLGHPILGAFQAYKSGHALNNKLLRALLADADAWEYITFEKAEDAPSEFLGQNKQLKPQPSY
;
A
#
# COMPACT_ATOMS: atom_id res chain seq x y z
N ASN A 1 21.92 -13.04 10.90
CA ASN A 1 20.76 -12.77 10.02
C ASN A 1 20.92 -11.40 9.38
N GLY A 2 21.62 -11.28 8.24
CA GLY A 2 22.04 -10.01 7.62
C GLY A 2 20.92 -9.11 7.07
N LEU A 3 19.84 -8.95 7.83
CA LEU A 3 18.68 -8.08 7.57
C LEU A 3 18.89 -6.71 8.23
N ALA A 4 18.12 -5.70 7.80
CA ALA A 4 18.14 -4.33 8.33
C ALA A 4 19.50 -3.58 8.30
N ARG A 5 20.42 -3.97 7.41
CA ARG A 5 21.78 -3.38 7.32
C ARG A 5 21.83 -1.91 6.91
N GLY A 6 20.73 -1.35 6.40
CA GLY A 6 20.59 0.06 6.06
C GLY A 6 19.59 0.82 6.96
N GLY A 7 19.11 0.21 8.05
CA GLY A 7 18.18 0.87 8.96
C GLY A 7 18.87 1.97 9.75
N SER A 8 18.33 3.19 9.71
CA SER A 8 18.71 4.31 10.57
C SER A 8 17.45 4.95 11.14
N LEU A 9 17.60 5.82 12.14
CA LEU A 9 16.48 6.60 12.68
C LEU A 9 15.88 7.55 11.63
N ASP A 10 16.56 7.79 10.50
CA ASP A 10 16.06 8.63 9.41
C ASP A 10 15.05 7.90 8.52
N ASN A 11 15.08 6.56 8.49
CA ASN A 11 14.28 5.74 7.58
C ASN A 11 13.41 4.68 8.26
N ALA A 12 13.58 4.48 9.57
CA ALA A 12 12.80 3.55 10.35
C ALA A 12 12.42 4.16 11.70
N ILE A 13 11.20 3.86 12.14
CA ILE A 13 10.79 4.12 13.52
C ILE A 13 11.34 2.98 14.36
N VAL A 14 12.26 3.30 15.25
CA VAL A 14 12.88 2.31 16.14
C VAL A 14 12.21 2.40 17.50
N LEU A 15 11.67 1.27 17.95
CA LEU A 15 11.04 1.12 19.26
C LEU A 15 11.99 0.42 20.23
N ASP A 16 12.12 0.95 21.43
CA ASP A 16 12.60 0.24 22.63
C ASP A 16 11.38 -0.34 23.39
N GLU A 17 11.61 -1.11 24.45
CA GLU A 17 10.55 -1.77 25.24
C GLU A 17 9.46 -0.80 25.77
N TYR A 18 9.77 0.50 25.87
CA TYR A 18 8.90 1.50 26.49
C TYR A 18 8.71 2.79 25.69
N ARG A 19 9.41 3.00 24.56
CA ARG A 19 9.37 4.29 23.85
C ARG A 19 9.90 4.24 22.41
N VAL A 20 9.41 5.18 21.60
CA VAL A 20 9.99 5.52 20.30
C VAL A 20 11.35 6.19 20.54
N LEU A 21 12.40 5.69 19.88
CA LEU A 21 13.77 6.19 20.00
C LEU A 21 14.09 7.37 19.07
N ASN A 22 13.24 7.63 18.07
CA ASN A 22 13.36 8.79 17.20
C ASN A 22 13.17 10.08 18.02
N SER A 23 14.16 10.97 17.99
CA SER A 23 14.18 12.22 18.77
C SER A 23 13.03 13.17 18.42
N ASP A 24 12.54 13.08 17.17
CA ASP A 24 11.42 13.89 16.67
C ASP A 24 10.05 13.23 16.95
N GLY A 25 10.03 12.05 17.57
CA GLY A 25 8.81 11.29 17.85
C GLY A 25 8.19 10.66 16.60
N LEU A 26 6.87 10.45 16.64
CA LEU A 26 6.09 9.96 15.50
C LEU A 26 5.64 11.14 14.63
N ARG A 27 5.55 10.94 13.32
CA ARG A 27 4.94 11.91 12.40
C ARG A 27 3.43 12.01 12.62
N TYR A 28 2.82 10.91 13.05
CA TYR A 28 1.40 10.82 13.40
C TYR A 28 1.22 9.86 14.59
N ASP A 29 0.24 10.12 15.45
CA ASP A 29 -0.05 9.24 16.60
C ASP A 29 -0.41 7.80 16.19
N ASP A 30 -0.90 7.60 14.96
CA ASP A 30 -1.31 6.33 14.37
C ASP A 30 -0.35 5.82 13.27
N GLU A 31 0.90 6.30 13.24
CA GLU A 31 1.87 6.02 12.17
C GLU A 31 2.11 4.53 11.92
N PHE A 32 2.10 3.69 12.96
CA PHE A 32 2.23 2.23 12.80
C PHE A 32 1.10 1.60 11.99
N VAL A 33 -0.14 2.02 12.24
CA VAL A 33 -1.31 1.52 11.51
C VAL A 33 -1.32 2.06 10.09
N LYS A 34 -0.97 3.35 9.91
CA LYS A 34 -0.82 3.95 8.57
C LYS A 34 0.25 3.25 7.74
N HIS A 35 1.38 2.86 8.34
CA HIS A 35 2.41 2.09 7.65
C HIS A 35 1.87 0.71 7.23
N LYS A 36 1.07 0.05 8.06
CA LYS A 36 0.41 -1.23 7.68
C LYS A 36 -0.61 -1.06 6.55
N ALA A 37 -1.32 0.06 6.51
CA ALA A 37 -2.19 0.39 5.39
C ALA A 37 -1.37 0.63 4.10
N LEU A 38 -0.24 1.34 4.22
CA LEU A 38 0.68 1.57 3.10
C LEU A 38 1.31 0.27 2.57
N ASP A 39 1.77 -0.61 3.47
CA ASP A 39 2.24 -1.97 3.15
C ASP A 39 1.18 -2.74 2.36
N ALA A 40 -0.06 -2.72 2.84
CA ALA A 40 -1.17 -3.42 2.21
C ALA A 40 -1.50 -2.86 0.81
N ILE A 41 -1.48 -1.54 0.63
CA ILE A 41 -1.65 -0.92 -0.70
C ILE A 41 -0.55 -1.41 -1.66
N GLY A 42 0.71 -1.44 -1.22
CA GLY A 42 1.82 -1.95 -2.01
C GLY A 42 1.67 -3.43 -2.38
N ASP A 43 1.29 -4.26 -1.40
CA ASP A 43 1.04 -5.68 -1.62
C ASP A 43 -0.09 -5.90 -2.64
N LEU A 44 -1.22 -5.20 -2.49
CA LEU A 44 -2.38 -5.31 -3.38
C LEU A 44 -2.07 -4.87 -4.81
N TYR A 45 -1.20 -3.87 -4.98
CA TYR A 45 -0.79 -3.39 -6.31
C TYR A 45 0.06 -4.41 -7.09
N MET A 46 0.52 -5.50 -6.46
CA MET A 46 1.15 -6.63 -7.15
C MET A 46 0.21 -7.34 -8.13
N LEU A 47 -1.11 -7.06 -8.10
CA LEU A 47 -2.05 -7.47 -9.15
C LEU A 47 -1.79 -6.77 -10.50
N GLY A 48 -1.04 -5.66 -10.52
CA GLY A 48 -0.73 -4.89 -11.73
C GLY A 48 -1.80 -3.89 -12.16
N HIS A 49 -2.94 -3.85 -11.46
CA HIS A 49 -4.05 -2.94 -11.74
C HIS A 49 -4.64 -2.37 -10.44
N PRO A 50 -5.19 -1.14 -10.47
CA PRO A 50 -5.96 -0.63 -9.34
C PRO A 50 -7.19 -1.50 -9.06
N ILE A 51 -7.47 -1.75 -7.79
CA ILE A 51 -8.65 -2.50 -7.37
C ILE A 51 -9.79 -1.51 -7.08
N LEU A 52 -10.91 -1.66 -7.79
CA LEU A 52 -12.16 -1.05 -7.38
C LEU A 52 -12.91 -2.00 -6.43
N GLY A 53 -12.76 -1.79 -5.14
CA GLY A 53 -13.36 -2.65 -4.12
C GLY A 53 -13.02 -2.21 -2.71
N ALA A 54 -13.45 -2.99 -1.72
CA ALA A 54 -13.15 -2.75 -0.31
C ALA A 54 -12.15 -3.78 0.21
N PHE A 55 -11.08 -3.31 0.83
CA PHE A 55 -10.09 -4.15 1.52
C PHE A 55 -10.23 -4.00 3.03
N GLN A 56 -10.37 -5.12 3.73
CA GLN A 56 -10.37 -5.16 5.19
C GLN A 56 -9.37 -6.21 5.68
N ALA A 57 -8.52 -5.82 6.62
CA ALA A 57 -7.49 -6.69 7.18
C ALA A 57 -7.47 -6.59 8.70
N TYR A 58 -7.38 -7.75 9.36
CA TYR A 58 -7.21 -7.84 10.80
C TYR A 58 -5.89 -8.53 11.12
N LYS A 59 -4.93 -7.80 11.70
CA LYS A 59 -3.57 -8.28 12.02
C LYS A 59 -2.86 -8.94 10.83
N SER A 60 -3.09 -8.43 9.61
CA SER A 60 -2.49 -8.96 8.39
C SER A 60 -1.04 -8.51 8.22
N GLY A 61 -0.29 -9.26 7.43
CA GLY A 61 1.03 -8.90 6.91
C GLY A 61 1.21 -9.45 5.50
N HIS A 62 2.38 -9.21 4.89
CA HIS A 62 2.63 -9.49 3.47
C HIS A 62 2.26 -10.91 3.03
N ALA A 63 2.55 -11.92 3.86
CA ALA A 63 2.22 -13.31 3.54
C ALA A 63 0.70 -13.56 3.42
N LEU A 64 -0.12 -12.94 4.28
CA LEU A 64 -1.57 -13.09 4.23
C LEU A 64 -2.17 -12.25 3.10
N ASN A 65 -1.66 -11.05 2.86
CA ASN A 65 -2.05 -10.22 1.71
C ASN A 65 -1.78 -10.97 0.39
N ASN A 66 -0.60 -11.60 0.23
CA ASN A 66 -0.30 -12.37 -0.97
C ASN A 66 -1.21 -13.60 -1.14
N LYS A 67 -1.58 -14.28 -0.04
CA LYS A 67 -2.55 -15.39 -0.09
C LYS A 67 -3.92 -14.93 -0.56
N LEU A 68 -4.39 -13.78 -0.07
CA LEU A 68 -5.64 -13.17 -0.53
C LEU A 68 -5.60 -12.93 -2.05
N LEU A 69 -4.54 -12.31 -2.56
CA LEU A 69 -4.42 -12.04 -3.99
C LEU A 69 -4.42 -13.31 -4.84
N ARG A 70 -3.70 -14.36 -4.39
CA ARG A 70 -3.69 -15.65 -5.08
C ARG A 70 -5.07 -16.30 -5.09
N ALA A 71 -5.82 -16.19 -4.00
CA ALA A 71 -7.18 -16.72 -3.90
C ALA A 71 -8.12 -15.95 -4.85
N LEU A 72 -8.05 -14.62 -4.86
CA LEU A 72 -8.82 -13.78 -5.78
C LEU A 72 -8.54 -14.11 -7.25
N LEU A 73 -7.27 -14.23 -7.63
CA LEU A 73 -6.90 -14.56 -9.01
C LEU A 73 -7.28 -15.99 -9.43
N ALA A 74 -7.39 -16.92 -8.47
CA ALA A 74 -7.82 -18.28 -8.74
C ALA A 74 -9.34 -18.40 -8.97
N ASP A 75 -10.12 -17.44 -8.48
CA ASP A 75 -11.56 -17.38 -8.64
C ASP A 75 -11.93 -16.30 -9.67
N ALA A 76 -12.03 -16.71 -10.94
CA ALA A 76 -12.34 -15.80 -12.04
C ALA A 76 -13.77 -15.22 -11.99
N ASP A 77 -14.66 -15.81 -11.20
CA ASP A 77 -16.03 -15.29 -11.02
C ASP A 77 -16.09 -14.21 -9.93
N ALA A 78 -15.03 -14.07 -9.12
CA ALA A 78 -14.96 -13.09 -8.03
C ALA A 78 -14.50 -11.69 -8.48
N TRP A 79 -14.07 -11.53 -9.73
CA TRP A 79 -13.58 -10.25 -10.25
C TRP A 79 -13.74 -10.14 -11.77
N GLU A 80 -13.73 -8.91 -12.27
CA GLU A 80 -13.72 -8.63 -13.70
C GLU A 80 -12.82 -7.43 -14.01
N TYR A 81 -12.35 -7.34 -15.25
CA TYR A 81 -11.73 -6.13 -15.76
C TYR A 81 -12.79 -5.14 -16.20
N ILE A 82 -12.69 -3.91 -15.71
CA ILE A 82 -13.52 -2.79 -16.15
C ILE A 82 -12.65 -1.68 -16.74
N THR A 83 -13.21 -0.95 -17.71
CA THR A 83 -12.59 0.23 -18.31
C THR A 83 -13.61 1.34 -18.42
N PHE A 84 -13.18 2.59 -18.22
CA PHE A 84 -14.02 3.77 -18.39
C PHE A 84 -13.55 4.52 -19.63
N GLU A 85 -14.46 4.78 -20.58
CA GLU A 85 -14.12 5.52 -21.81
C GLU A 85 -13.80 6.98 -21.52
N LYS A 86 -14.50 7.58 -20.55
CA LYS A 86 -14.25 8.93 -20.07
C LYS A 86 -13.82 8.89 -18.61
N ALA A 87 -12.90 9.79 -18.26
CA ALA A 87 -12.42 9.89 -16.88
C ALA A 87 -13.58 10.19 -15.91
N GLU A 88 -14.52 11.04 -16.30
CA GLU A 88 -15.69 11.42 -15.49
C GLU A 88 -16.61 10.26 -15.10
N ASP A 89 -16.57 9.15 -15.85
CA ASP A 89 -17.34 7.93 -15.55
C ASP A 89 -16.65 7.05 -14.49
N ALA A 90 -15.36 7.27 -14.24
CA ALA A 90 -14.60 6.54 -13.24
C ALA A 90 -14.88 7.07 -11.83
N PRO A 91 -14.81 6.22 -10.78
CA PRO A 91 -14.99 6.66 -9.40
C PRO A 91 -14.02 7.79 -9.03
N SER A 92 -14.52 8.78 -8.30
CA SER A 92 -13.83 10.03 -8.03
C SER A 92 -12.48 9.86 -7.31
N GLU A 93 -12.35 8.77 -6.56
CA GLU A 93 -11.16 8.33 -5.84
C GLU A 93 -9.99 8.02 -6.79
N PHE A 94 -10.26 7.65 -8.04
CA PHE A 94 -9.25 7.37 -9.06
C PHE A 94 -8.96 8.57 -9.98
N LEU A 95 -9.85 9.56 -10.04
CA LEU A 95 -9.67 10.77 -10.85
C LEU A 95 -8.46 11.62 -10.45
N GLY A 96 -8.05 11.56 -9.17
CA GLY A 96 -6.90 12.28 -8.64
C GLY A 96 -5.53 11.70 -9.01
N GLN A 97 -5.46 10.44 -9.45
CA GLN A 97 -4.19 9.73 -9.66
C GLN A 97 -3.46 10.16 -10.95
N ASN A 98 -4.20 10.64 -11.95
CA ASN A 98 -3.64 11.03 -13.26
C ASN A 98 -2.77 12.30 -13.25
N LYS A 99 -2.75 13.08 -12.16
CA LYS A 99 -1.89 14.27 -12.07
C LYS A 99 -0.44 13.96 -11.66
N GLN A 100 -0.18 12.82 -11.02
CA GLN A 100 1.15 12.48 -10.48
C GLN A 100 1.95 11.50 -11.34
N LEU A 101 1.32 10.81 -12.30
CA LEU A 101 1.97 9.85 -13.20
C LEU A 101 2.24 10.42 -14.60
N LYS A 102 2.58 11.71 -14.71
CA LYS A 102 3.19 12.20 -15.95
C LYS A 102 4.63 11.70 -15.99
N PRO A 103 5.07 10.97 -17.04
CA PRO A 103 6.48 10.69 -17.20
C PRO A 103 7.22 12.04 -17.24
N GLN A 104 8.19 12.22 -16.34
CA GLN A 104 9.08 13.38 -16.46
C GLN A 104 9.85 13.24 -17.78
N PRO A 105 9.97 14.31 -18.58
CA PRO A 105 10.81 14.26 -19.76
C PRO A 105 12.24 13.96 -19.33
N SER A 106 12.83 12.93 -19.92
CA SER A 106 14.27 12.71 -19.87
C SER A 106 14.95 13.89 -20.56
N TYR A 107 15.71 14.69 -19.81
CA TYR A 107 16.73 15.57 -20.38
C TYR A 107 17.96 14.76 -20.76
#